data_AF-A0A1G1CI70-F1
#
_entry.id   AF-A0A1G1CI70-F1
#
_cell.length_a   1.000
_cell.length_b   1.000
_cell.length_c   1.000
_cell.angle_alpha   90.00
_cell.angle_beta   90.00
_cell.angle_gamma   90.00
#
_symmetry.space_group_name_H-M   'P 1'
#
loop_
_entity.id
_entity.type
_entity.pdbx_description
1 polymer ?
#
loop_
_entity_poly.entity_id
_entity_poly.type
_entity_poly.pdbx_seq_one_letter_code
_entity_poly.pdbx_strand_id
1 'polypeptide(L)'
;MSKQDQVWVTDHISSHKYATERDGAEVKTSEATARQVKVSLTCKADPKLYDAPLTLITRVPADWQQCRITQGTQTATAIATVSNGVVLYAAMPTGEPITLQPVAP
;
A
#
# COMPACT_ATOMS: atom_id res chain seq x y z
N MET A 1 -0.98 -3.78 26.30
CA MET A 1 -0.93 -4.32 24.93
C MET A 1 -0.07 -5.58 24.95
N SER A 2 -0.66 -6.75 24.71
CA SER A 2 0.07 -8.01 24.57
C SER A 2 0.89 -7.97 23.28
N LYS A 3 2.11 -8.53 23.30
CA LYS A 3 3.04 -8.55 22.14
C LYS A 3 2.50 -9.32 20.91
N GLN A 4 1.29 -9.87 20.99
CA GLN A 4 0.64 -10.61 19.92
C GLN A 4 0.33 -9.72 18.71
N ASP A 5 0.02 -8.43 18.91
CA ASP A 5 -0.24 -7.49 17.83
C ASP A 5 1.04 -7.07 17.05
N GLN A 6 2.22 -7.53 17.48
CA GLN A 6 3.51 -7.26 16.83
C GLN A 6 3.94 -8.39 15.89
N VAL A 7 3.25 -9.52 15.87
CA VAL A 7 3.65 -10.71 15.11
C VAL A 7 2.50 -11.15 14.22
N TRP A 8 2.78 -11.25 12.91
CA TRP A 8 1.85 -11.84 11.97
C TRP A 8 1.95 -13.37 12.01
N VAL A 9 0.92 -14.03 12.55
CA VAL A 9 0.80 -15.50 12.58
C VAL A 9 -0.08 -15.95 11.41
N THR A 10 0.48 -16.73 10.49
CA THR A 10 -0.21 -17.29 9.32
C THR A 10 0.37 -18.66 8.99
N ASP A 11 -0.21 -19.38 8.03
CA ASP A 11 0.35 -20.64 7.55
C ASP A 11 1.63 -20.41 6.71
N HIS A 12 2.44 -21.45 6.60
CA HIS A 12 3.74 -21.36 5.93
C HIS A 12 3.63 -21.04 4.43
N ILE A 13 2.52 -21.41 3.76
CA ILE A 13 2.28 -21.12 2.34
C ILE A 13 1.99 -19.64 2.18
N SER A 14 1.07 -19.09 2.97
CA SER A 14 0.73 -17.66 2.95
C SER A 14 1.93 -16.78 3.31
N SER A 15 2.71 -17.16 4.33
CA SER A 15 3.94 -16.47 4.71
C SER A 15 4.95 -16.46 3.56
N HIS A 16 5.19 -17.61 2.93
CA HIS A 16 6.11 -17.72 1.81
C HIS A 16 5.64 -16.92 0.59
N LYS A 17 4.35 -17.01 0.24
CA LYS A 17 3.78 -16.25 -0.89
C LYS A 17 3.95 -14.76 -0.70
N TYR A 18 3.57 -14.23 0.47
CA TYR A 18 3.72 -12.80 0.77
C TYR A 18 5.18 -12.36 0.73
N ALA A 19 6.10 -13.14 1.32
CA ALA A 19 7.52 -12.81 1.31
C ALA A 19 8.08 -12.76 -0.12
N THR A 20 7.79 -13.79 -0.93
CA THR A 20 8.22 -13.85 -2.33
C THR A 20 7.64 -12.70 -3.17
N GLU A 21 6.36 -12.38 -2.99
CA GLU A 21 5.70 -11.30 -3.70
C GLU A 21 6.25 -9.92 -3.30
N ARG A 22 6.48 -9.70 -2.00
CA ARG A 22 7.09 -8.48 -1.47
C ARG A 22 8.52 -8.29 -1.96
N ASP A 23 9.33 -9.34 -1.91
CA ASP A 23 10.75 -9.28 -2.29
C ASP A 23 10.92 -9.13 -3.81
N GLY A 24 9.94 -9.60 -4.59
CA GLY A 24 9.86 -9.41 -6.04
C GLY A 24 9.14 -8.13 -6.50
N ALA A 25 8.61 -7.33 -5.57
CA ALA A 25 7.85 -6.13 -5.88
C ALA A 25 8.76 -4.91 -6.12
N GLU A 26 8.33 -4.06 -7.04
CA GLU A 26 8.96 -2.77 -7.35
C GLU A 26 7.92 -1.66 -7.14
N VAL A 27 8.34 -0.62 -6.43
CA VAL A 27 7.52 0.56 -6.12
C VAL A 27 8.12 1.77 -6.80
N LYS A 28 7.31 2.53 -7.53
CA LYS A 28 7.72 3.79 -8.17
C LYS A 28 6.75 4.92 -7.86
N THR A 29 7.27 6.06 -7.44
CA THR A 29 6.48 7.29 -7.32
C THR A 29 6.55 8.05 -8.63
N SER A 30 5.42 8.25 -9.30
CA SER A 30 5.33 8.97 -10.57
C SER A 30 4.93 10.43 -10.39
N GLU A 31 4.28 10.77 -9.28
CA GLU A 31 3.83 12.13 -8.97
C GLU A 31 3.82 12.34 -7.45
N ALA A 32 4.31 13.48 -6.98
CA ALA A 32 4.20 13.91 -5.59
C ALA A 32 4.00 15.42 -5.54
N THR A 33 2.76 15.85 -5.28
CA THR A 33 2.35 17.25 -5.15
C THR A 33 1.62 17.44 -3.83
N ALA A 34 1.32 18.70 -3.47
CA ALA A 34 0.56 19.02 -2.27
C ALA A 34 -0.86 18.41 -2.25
N ARG A 35 -1.42 18.05 -3.40
CA ARG A 35 -2.81 17.53 -3.52
C ARG A 35 -2.87 16.06 -3.91
N GLN A 36 -1.76 15.47 -4.32
CA GLN A 36 -1.77 14.11 -4.86
C GLN A 36 -0.38 13.47 -4.81
N VAL A 37 -0.35 12.20 -4.41
CA VAL A 37 0.80 11.32 -4.59
C VAL A 37 0.35 10.14 -5.45
N LYS A 38 1.07 9.84 -6.52
CA LYS A 38 0.85 8.65 -7.36
C LYS A 38 2.00 7.68 -7.23
N VAL A 39 1.65 6.43 -6.96
CA VAL A 39 2.58 5.32 -6.79
C VAL A 39 2.14 4.17 -7.70
N SER A 40 3.07 3.53 -8.39
CA SER A 40 2.82 2.24 -9.05
C SER A 40 3.49 1.13 -8.27
N LEU A 41 2.78 0.01 -8.11
CA LEU A 41 3.28 -1.21 -7.49
C LEU A 41 3.19 -2.34 -8.51
N THR A 42 4.32 -2.96 -8.83
CA THR A 42 4.42 -4.09 -9.77
C THR A 42 5.17 -5.24 -9.12
N CYS A 43 4.88 -6.49 -9.48
CA CYS A 43 5.66 -7.65 -9.06
C CYS A 43 5.97 -8.54 -10.27
N LYS A 44 7.13 -9.22 -10.24
CA LYS A 44 7.53 -10.18 -11.29
C LYS A 44 6.96 -11.59 -11.08
N ALA A 45 6.42 -11.87 -9.89
CA ALA A 45 5.85 -13.16 -9.56
C ALA A 45 4.52 -13.40 -10.33
N ASP A 46 4.15 -14.66 -10.54
CA ASP A 46 2.91 -15.00 -11.25
C ASP A 46 1.67 -14.54 -10.45
N PRO A 47 0.88 -13.58 -10.96
CA PRO A 47 -0.26 -13.02 -10.23
C PRO A 47 -1.40 -14.02 -9.99
N LYS A 48 -1.39 -15.20 -10.62
CA LYS A 48 -2.35 -16.29 -10.31
C LYS A 48 -1.98 -17.07 -9.06
N LEU A 49 -0.71 -17.03 -8.67
CA LEU A 49 -0.17 -17.76 -7.53
C LEU A 49 0.11 -16.83 -6.33
N TYR A 50 0.51 -15.59 -6.65
CA TYR A 50 0.85 -14.53 -5.73
C TYR A 50 -0.14 -13.38 -5.93
N ASP A 51 -1.16 -13.36 -5.08
CA ASP A 51 -2.30 -12.45 -5.12
C ASP A 51 -2.55 -11.81 -3.75
N ALA A 52 -1.49 -11.68 -2.93
CA ALA A 52 -1.61 -11.10 -1.61
C ALA A 52 -1.46 -9.58 -1.67
N PRO A 53 -2.32 -8.82 -0.98
CA PRO A 53 -2.13 -7.38 -0.88
C PRO A 53 -0.86 -7.09 -0.10
N LEU A 54 0.03 -6.27 -0.67
CA LEU A 54 1.26 -5.84 -0.03
C LEU A 54 1.03 -4.59 0.80
N THR A 55 1.74 -4.48 1.91
CA THR A 55 1.68 -3.30 2.78
C THR A 55 2.70 -2.27 2.30
N LEU A 56 2.21 -1.09 1.92
CA LEU A 56 3.03 0.04 1.50
C LEU A 56 3.10 1.11 2.59
N ILE A 57 4.28 1.70 2.72
CA ILE A 57 4.52 2.93 3.49
C ILE A 57 4.85 4.02 2.47
N THR A 58 4.01 5.04 2.40
CA THR A 58 4.21 6.18 1.49
C THR A 58 4.32 7.47 2.29
N ARG A 59 5.36 8.27 2.00
CA ARG A 59 5.48 9.63 2.52
C ARG A 59 4.48 10.52 1.80
N VAL A 60 3.78 11.34 2.55
CA VAL A 60 2.81 12.32 2.05
C VAL A 60 3.20 13.72 2.51
N PRO A 61 2.70 14.78 1.85
CA PRO A 61 2.86 16.15 2.34
C PRO A 61 2.48 16.29 3.83
N ALA A 62 3.23 17.13 4.55
CA ALA A 62 3.15 17.24 6.01
C ALA A 62 1.83 17.83 6.52
N ASP A 63 1.06 18.48 5.65
CA ASP A 63 -0.23 19.09 5.93
C ASP A 63 -1.40 18.09 5.89
N TRP A 64 -1.17 16.86 5.42
CA TRP A 64 -2.22 15.84 5.35
C TRP A 64 -2.45 15.19 6.72
N GLN A 65 -3.72 15.10 7.13
CA GLN A 65 -4.14 14.39 8.36
C GLN A 65 -4.73 13.02 8.04
N GLN A 66 -5.50 12.95 6.96
CA GLN A 66 -6.05 11.72 6.41
C GLN A 66 -5.88 11.75 4.90
N CYS A 67 -5.71 10.58 4.31
CA CYS A 67 -5.68 10.44 2.87
C CYS A 67 -6.71 9.44 2.39
N ARG A 68 -7.28 9.76 1.24
CA ARG A 68 -8.04 8.85 0.40
C ARG A 68 -7.06 8.08 -0.48
N ILE A 69 -7.12 6.77 -0.43
CA ILE A 69 -6.32 5.86 -1.27
C ILE A 69 -7.26 5.18 -2.26
N THR A 70 -6.89 5.21 -3.53
CA THR A 70 -7.57 4.49 -4.62
C THR A 70 -6.53 3.74 -5.46
N GLN A 71 -6.92 2.62 -6.06
CA GLN A 71 -6.05 1.86 -6.97
C GLN A 71 -6.82 1.41 -8.22
N GLY A 72 -6.35 1.86 -9.39
CA GLY A 72 -7.00 1.56 -10.67
C GLY A 72 -8.49 1.93 -10.68
N THR A 73 -9.33 1.04 -11.19
CA THR A 73 -10.80 1.19 -11.22
C THR A 73 -11.49 0.62 -9.97
N GLN A 74 -10.74 0.00 -9.05
CA GLN A 74 -11.34 -0.57 -7.85
C GLN A 74 -11.86 0.56 -6.96
N THR A 75 -13.17 0.50 -6.69
CA THR A 75 -13.94 1.53 -5.99
C THR A 75 -13.76 1.47 -4.47
N ALA A 76 -12.99 0.51 -3.97
CA ALA A 76 -12.66 0.39 -2.56
C ALA A 76 -11.74 1.56 -2.15
N THR A 77 -12.38 2.66 -1.77
CA THR A 77 -11.73 3.84 -1.28
C THR A 77 -11.36 3.61 0.18
N ALA A 78 -10.08 3.40 0.45
CA ALA A 78 -9.60 3.32 1.83
C ALA A 78 -9.28 4.73 2.32
N ILE A 79 -9.68 5.03 3.56
CA ILE A 79 -9.22 6.22 4.28
C ILE A 79 -8.18 5.77 5.29
N ALA A 80 -6.99 6.35 5.21
CA ALA A 80 -5.91 6.08 6.15
C ALA A 80 -5.51 7.37 6.87
N THR A 81 -5.13 7.22 8.14
CA THR A 81 -4.61 8.33 8.94
C THR A 81 -3.15 8.53 8.61
N VAL A 82 -2.73 9.78 8.48
CA VAL A 82 -1.33 10.14 8.35
C VAL A 82 -0.71 10.15 9.73
N SER A 83 0.37 9.39 9.92
CA SER A 83 1.14 9.38 11.15
C SER A 83 2.59 9.72 10.82
N ASN A 84 3.14 10.76 11.45
CA ASN A 84 4.53 11.20 11.22
C ASN A 84 4.88 11.41 9.72
N GLY A 85 3.94 11.97 8.94
CA GLY A 85 4.12 12.23 7.51
C GLY A 85 4.13 10.99 6.62
N VAL A 86 3.71 9.83 7.14
CA VAL A 86 3.56 8.60 6.37
C VAL A 86 2.17 8.01 6.49
N VAL A 87 1.80 7.26 5.47
CA VAL A 87 0.57 6.49 5.39
C VAL A 87 0.92 5.03 5.17
N LEU A 88 0.31 4.15 5.97
CA LEU A 88 0.36 2.71 5.79
C LEU A 88 -0.93 2.23 5.14
N TYR A 89 -0.85 1.45 4.06
CA TYR A 89 -2.02 0.91 3.38
C TYR A 89 -1.70 -0.38 2.63
N ALA A 90 -2.74 -1.13 2.28
CA ALA A 90 -2.64 -2.34 1.48
C ALA A 90 -2.90 -2.03 0.00
N ALA A 91 -2.12 -2.60 -0.91
CA ALA A 91 -2.32 -2.47 -2.36
C ALA A 91 -1.89 -3.75 -3.11
N MET A 92 -2.52 -3.99 -4.26
CA MET A 92 -2.21 -5.13 -5.12
C MET A 92 -1.08 -4.79 -6.11
N PRO A 93 -0.14 -5.70 -6.39
CA PRO A 93 0.94 -5.43 -7.35
C PRO A 93 0.52 -5.58 -8.82
N THR A 94 -0.58 -4.94 -9.22
CA THR A 94 -1.16 -5.05 -10.56
C THR A 94 -0.54 -4.11 -11.60
N GLY A 95 0.31 -3.16 -11.18
CA GLY A 95 0.82 -2.08 -12.03
C GLY A 95 -0.15 -0.90 -12.20
N GLU A 96 -1.42 -1.05 -11.83
CA GLU A 96 -2.38 0.05 -11.80
C GLU A 96 -1.93 1.14 -10.81
N PRO A 97 -2.13 2.43 -11.16
CA PRO A 97 -1.70 3.53 -10.31
C PRO A 97 -2.51 3.54 -9.01
N ILE A 98 -1.77 3.64 -7.91
CA ILE A 98 -2.28 3.95 -6.58
C ILE A 98 -2.24 5.47 -6.43
N THR A 99 -3.37 6.07 -6.13
CA THR A 99 -3.49 7.52 -5.93
C THR A 99 -3.83 7.79 -4.47
N LEU A 100 -3.02 8.64 -3.83
CA LEU A 100 -3.28 9.18 -2.51
C LEU A 100 -3.63 10.65 -2.65
N GLN A 101 -4.72 11.08 -2.02
CA GLN A 101 -5.19 12.46 -2.00
C GLN A 101 -5.58 12.86 -0.58
N PRO A 102 -5.39 14.12 -0.15
CA PRO A 102 -5.83 14.55 1.16
C PRO A 102 -7.36 14.50 1.24
N VAL A 103 -7.89 14.04 2.37
CA VAL A 103 -9.30 14.26 2.68
C VAL A 103 -9.42 15.72 3.11
N ALA A 104 -10.31 16.48 2.46
CA ALA A 104 -10.57 17.86 2.86
C ALA A 104 -11.04 17.90 4.33
N PRO A 105 -10.62 18.90 5.12
CA PRO A 105 -11.15 19.10 6.46
C PRO A 105 -12.65 19.44 6.45
#